data_AF-A0A3M6TLL2-F1
#
_entry.id   AF-A0A3M6TLL2-F1
#
_cell.length_a   1.000
_cell.length_b   1.000
_cell.length_c   1.000
_cell.angle_alpha   90.00
_cell.angle_beta   90.00
_cell.angle_gamma   90.00
#
_symmetry.space_group_name_H-M   'P 1'
#
loop_
_entity.id
_entity.type
_entity.pdbx_description
1 polymer ?
#
loop_
_entity_poly.entity_id
_entity_poly.type
_entity_poly.pdbx_seq_one_letter_code
_entity_poly.pdbx_strand_id
1 'polypeptide(L)'
;MSEENKEVKPESEHINLKVMGQDNTEVHFKIKKTTQLKKLKQAYCDRQGVPLNSLRFLFDGQRINDDQTPKDLEMEDDDVIEVYQEQTGGQ
;
A
#
# COMPACT_ATOMS: atom_id res chain seq x y z
N MET A 1 21.89 -2.50 38.62
CA MET A 1 20.64 -2.98 38.02
C MET A 1 20.21 -1.85 37.08
N SER A 2 20.79 -1.76 35.89
CA SER A 2 20.50 -2.56 34.70
C SER A 2 19.10 -2.29 34.15
N GLU A 3 18.89 -1.08 33.64
CA GLU A 3 17.86 -0.82 32.63
C GLU A 3 18.59 -0.31 31.38
N GLU A 4 19.12 -1.28 30.63
CA GLU A 4 19.53 -1.10 29.25
C GLU A 4 18.26 -0.95 28.40
N ASN A 5 17.68 0.26 28.39
CA ASN A 5 16.67 0.58 27.38
C ASN A 5 17.43 0.85 26.07
N LYS A 6 17.71 -0.24 25.37
CA LYS A 6 18.28 -0.27 24.04
C LYS A 6 17.37 0.55 23.13
N GLU A 7 17.70 1.83 22.94
CA GLU A 7 17.19 2.66 21.86
C GLU A 7 17.65 2.03 20.54
N VAL A 8 16.92 1.00 20.10
CA VAL A 8 16.98 0.51 18.75
C VAL A 8 16.39 1.64 17.91
N LYS A 9 17.22 2.55 17.42
CA LYS A 9 16.87 3.40 16.27
C LYS A 9 16.38 2.43 15.20
N PRO A 10 15.07 2.36 14.86
CA PRO A 10 14.62 1.43 13.84
C PRO A 10 15.07 2.02 12.52
N GLU A 11 16.24 1.61 12.07
CA GLU A 11 16.76 1.88 10.74
C GLU A 11 15.76 1.28 9.72
N SER A 12 14.85 2.13 9.28
CA SER A 12 14.10 2.05 8.01
C SER A 12 13.36 0.73 7.69
N GLU A 13 12.63 0.15 8.64
CA GLU A 13 11.67 -0.93 8.32
C GLU A 13 10.40 -0.43 7.61
N HIS A 14 10.18 0.88 7.57
CA HIS A 14 9.04 1.51 6.91
C HIS A 14 9.45 2.02 5.53
N ILE A 15 8.57 1.82 4.55
CA ILE A 15 8.65 2.42 3.23
C ILE A 15 7.48 3.37 3.02
N ASN A 16 7.72 4.40 2.22
CA ASN A 16 6.68 5.27 1.71
C ASN A 16 6.23 4.72 0.35
N LEU A 17 4.94 4.44 0.21
CA LEU A 17 4.30 4.03 -1.03
C LEU A 17 3.35 5.12 -1.49
N LYS A 18 3.40 5.46 -2.76
CA LYS A 18 2.49 6.41 -3.42
C LYS A 18 1.40 5.62 -4.11
N VAL A 19 0.15 5.88 -3.78
CA VAL A 19 -1.00 5.25 -4.40
C VAL A 19 -1.64 6.26 -5.33
N MET A 20 -1.55 6.00 -6.63
CA MET A 20 -2.05 6.86 -7.70
C MET A 20 -3.36 6.31 -8.24
N GLY A 21 -4.45 7.02 -7.99
CA GLY A 21 -5.75 6.72 -8.61
C GLY A 21 -5.91 7.33 -9.99
N GLN A 22 -6.82 6.79 -10.79
CA GLN A 22 -7.21 7.33 -12.10
C GLN A 22 -7.66 8.80 -12.05
N ASP A 23 -8.28 9.22 -10.94
CA ASP A 23 -8.77 10.58 -10.74
C ASP A 23 -7.66 11.58 -10.36
N ASN A 24 -6.40 11.28 -10.69
CA ASN A 24 -5.21 12.02 -10.22
C ASN A 24 -5.13 12.12 -8.68
N THR A 25 -5.78 11.18 -7.98
CA THR A 25 -5.74 11.13 -6.52
C THR A 25 -4.47 10.42 -6.09
N GLU A 26 -3.51 11.19 -5.59
CA GLU A 26 -2.28 10.69 -5.00
C GLU A 26 -2.44 10.56 -3.48
N VAL A 27 -2.20 9.36 -2.95
CA VAL A 27 -2.21 9.10 -1.50
C VAL A 27 -0.91 8.45 -1.08
N HIS A 28 -0.21 9.09 -0.14
CA HIS A 28 1.04 8.57 0.39
C HIS A 28 0.74 7.71 1.62
N PHE A 29 1.28 6.50 1.63
CA PHE A 29 1.17 5.57 2.74
C PHE A 29 2.54 5.21 3.26
N LYS A 30 2.71 5.32 4.58
CA LYS A 30 3.91 4.82 5.27
C LYS A 30 3.58 3.50 5.96
N ILE A 31 4.13 2.41 5.46
CA ILE A 31 3.90 1.06 6.02
C ILE A 31 5.21 0.30 6.20
N LYS A 32 5.22 -0.71 7.08
CA LYS A 32 6.38 -1.59 7.22
C LYS A 32 6.47 -2.55 6.04
N LYS A 33 7.70 -2.91 5.62
CA LYS A 33 7.94 -3.92 4.57
C LYS A 33 7.33 -5.29 4.90
N THR A 34 7.12 -5.59 6.18
CA THR A 34 6.52 -6.82 6.71
C THR A 34 4.99 -6.77 6.82
N THR A 35 4.37 -5.62 6.60
CA THR A 35 2.91 -5.46 6.70
C THR A 35 2.22 -5.87 5.41
N GLN A 36 1.08 -6.54 5.52
CA GLN A 36 0.25 -6.90 4.38
C GLN A 36 -0.34 -5.65 3.69
N LEU A 37 -0.33 -5.67 2.36
CA LEU A 37 -0.88 -4.60 1.53
C LEU A 37 -2.41 -4.50 1.64
N LYS A 38 -3.09 -5.51 2.17
CA LYS A 38 -4.52 -5.48 2.50
C LYS A 38 -4.96 -4.21 3.23
N LYS A 39 -4.18 -3.79 4.24
CA LYS A 39 -4.51 -2.61 5.05
C LYS A 39 -4.46 -1.32 4.24
N LEU A 40 -3.46 -1.20 3.37
CA LEU A 40 -3.32 -0.04 2.47
C LEU A 40 -4.50 0.01 1.51
N LYS A 41 -4.88 -1.13 0.92
CA LYS A 41 -6.02 -1.20 0.01
C LYS A 41 -7.32 -0.85 0.72
N GLN A 42 -7.58 -1.42 1.91
CA GLN A 42 -8.76 -1.09 2.71
C GLN A 42 -8.81 0.41 3.01
N ALA A 43 -7.72 0.98 3.56
CA ALA A 43 -7.66 2.40 3.88
C ALA A 43 -7.89 3.31 2.67
N TYR A 44 -7.41 2.92 1.49
CA TYR A 44 -7.66 3.64 0.24
C TYR A 44 -9.13 3.53 -0.18
N CYS A 45 -9.72 2.33 -0.11
CA CYS A 45 -11.13 2.09 -0.42
C CYS A 45 -12.07 2.84 0.52
N ASP A 46 -11.82 2.80 1.83
CA ASP A 46 -12.55 3.55 2.85
C ASP A 46 -12.46 5.07 2.61
N ARG A 47 -11.29 5.56 2.20
CA ARG A 47 -11.09 6.99 1.89
C ARG A 47 -11.83 7.43 0.61
N GLN A 48 -11.85 6.57 -0.40
CA GLN A 48 -12.58 6.79 -1.65
C GLN A 48 -14.09 6.54 -1.50
N GLY A 49 -14.51 5.76 -0.50
CA GLY A 49 -15.89 5.33 -0.33
C GLY A 49 -16.34 4.29 -1.37
N VAL A 50 -15.39 3.56 -1.97
CA VAL A 50 -15.65 2.55 -3.00
C VAL A 50 -15.25 1.17 -2.49
N PRO A 51 -15.94 0.09 -2.91
CA PRO A 51 -15.59 -1.25 -2.48
C PRO A 51 -14.27 -1.72 -3.11
N LEU A 52 -13.50 -2.50 -2.36
CA LEU A 52 -12.25 -3.14 -2.79
C LEU A 52 -12.38 -3.92 -4.09
N ASN A 53 -13.53 -4.54 -4.34
CA ASN A 53 -13.79 -5.31 -5.56
C ASN A 53 -13.92 -4.40 -6.79
N SER A 54 -14.27 -3.12 -6.60
CA SER A 54 -14.33 -2.14 -7.68
C SER A 54 -12.98 -1.46 -7.93
N LEU A 55 -11.92 -1.82 -7.19
CA LEU A 55 -10.58 -1.24 -7.37
C LEU A 55 -9.55 -2.33 -7.63
N ARG A 56 -8.73 -2.12 -8.66
CA ARG A 56 -7.60 -2.96 -9.00
C ARG A 56 -6.31 -2.21 -8.72
N PHE A 57 -5.56 -2.74 -7.76
CA PHE A 57 -4.24 -2.25 -7.39
C PHE A 57 -3.19 -2.99 -8.21
N LEU A 58 -2.40 -2.24 -8.95
CA LEU A 58 -1.30 -2.70 -9.79
C LEU A 58 0.00 -2.07 -9.30
N PHE A 59 1.06 -2.86 -9.34
CA PHE A 59 2.42 -2.44 -9.07
C PHE A 59 3.30 -3.02 -10.15
N ASP A 60 4.01 -2.15 -10.88
CA ASP A 60 4.81 -2.52 -12.05
C ASP A 60 4.02 -3.39 -13.07
N GLY A 61 2.74 -3.07 -13.26
CA GLY A 61 1.82 -3.86 -14.11
C GLY A 61 1.37 -5.21 -13.53
N GLN A 62 1.88 -5.62 -12.36
CA GLN A 62 1.45 -6.83 -11.65
C GLN A 62 0.31 -6.52 -10.67
N ARG A 63 -0.73 -7.37 -10.64
CA ARG A 63 -1.82 -7.24 -9.67
C ARG A 63 -1.31 -7.56 -8.27
N ILE A 64 -1.45 -6.62 -7.35
CA ILE A 64 -1.15 -6.84 -5.94
C ILE A 64 -2.25 -7.72 -5.34
N ASN A 65 -1.90 -8.72 -4.53
CA ASN A 65 -2.84 -9.50 -3.70
C ASN A 65 -2.90 -8.95 -2.27
N ASP A 66 -3.97 -9.22 -1.52
CA ASP A 66 -4.10 -8.70 -0.16
C ASP A 66 -3.14 -9.37 0.85
N ASP A 67 -2.77 -10.63 0.64
CA ASP A 67 -1.78 -11.33 1.47
C ASP A 67 -0.33 -10.96 1.16
N GLN A 68 -0.07 -10.27 0.04
CA GLN A 68 1.28 -9.85 -0.33
C GLN A 68 1.78 -8.73 0.57
N THR A 69 3.08 -8.77 0.82
CA THR A 69 3.80 -7.72 1.53
C THR A 69 4.63 -6.91 0.54
N PRO A 70 4.99 -5.66 0.86
CA PRO A 70 5.91 -4.90 0.04
C PRO A 70 7.25 -5.62 -0.13
N LYS A 71 7.69 -6.39 0.87
CA LYS A 71 8.90 -7.21 0.78
C LYS A 71 8.80 -8.30 -0.28
N ASP A 72 7.64 -8.96 -0.42
CA ASP A 72 7.40 -9.98 -1.45
C ASP A 72 7.39 -9.41 -2.87
N LEU A 73 6.92 -8.17 -3.00
CA LEU A 73 6.88 -7.45 -4.27
C LEU A 73 8.16 -6.65 -4.54
N GLU A 74 9.18 -6.80 -3.69
CA GLU A 74 10.44 -6.07 -3.76
C GLU A 74 10.27 -4.55 -3.81
N MET A 75 9.21 -4.03 -3.18
CA MET A 75 8.90 -2.61 -3.13
C MET A 75 9.93 -1.84 -2.27
N GLU A 76 10.30 -0.69 -2.78
CA GLU A 76 11.23 0.27 -2.21
C GLU A 76 10.51 1.51 -1.65
N ASP A 77 11.30 2.46 -1.15
CA ASP A 77 10.78 3.76 -0.75
C ASP A 77 10.45 4.60 -1.98
N ASP A 78 9.36 5.35 -1.92
CA ASP A 78 8.84 6.20 -3.00
C ASP A 78 8.17 5.45 -4.17
N ASP A 79 7.96 4.14 -4.01
CA ASP A 79 7.33 3.30 -5.03
C ASP A 79 5.88 3.68 -5.32
N VAL A 80 5.44 3.45 -6.57
CA VAL A 80 4.12 3.86 -7.05
C VAL A 80 3.21 2.66 -7.29
N ILE A 81 2.06 2.66 -6.64
CA ILE A 81 0.97 1.72 -6.84
C ILE A 81 -0.12 2.41 -7.65
N GLU A 82 -0.44 1.85 -8.81
CA GLU A 82 -1.50 2.34 -9.67
C GLU A 82 -2.82 1.70 -9.27
N VAL A 83 -3.87 2.51 -9.16
CA VAL A 83 -5.21 2.06 -8.82
C VAL A 83 -6.15 2.36 -9.97
N TYR A 84 -6.70 1.30 -10.53
CA TYR A 84 -7.68 1.35 -11.60
C TYR A 84 -9.05 1.05 -11.02
N GLN A 85 -10.08 1.80 -11.41
CA GLN A 85 -11.44 1.36 -11.13
C GLN A 85 -11.72 0.13 -12.00
N GLU A 86 -12.08 -0.98 -11.38
CA GLU A 86 -12.65 -2.13 -12.07
C GLU A 86 -13.99 -1.67 -12.61
N GLN A 87 -13.99 -1.27 -13.88
CA GLN A 87 -15.16 -0.80 -14.60
C GLN A 87 -16.19 -1.92 -14.61
N THR A 88 -17.05 -1.93 -13.60
CA THR A 88 -18.30 -2.68 -13.61
C THR A 88 -19.17 -1.91 -14.59
N GLY A 89 -19.14 -2.37 -15.85
CA GLY A 89 -19.77 -1.71 -16.99
C GLY A 89 -21.16 -1.18 -16.64
N GLY A 90 -21.34 0.13 -16.84
CA GLY A 90 -22.66 0.74 -16.82
C GLY A 90 -23.56 0.10 -17.88
N GLN A 91 -24.85 0.01 -17.57
CA GLN A 91 -25.92 -0.45 -18.46
C GLN A 91 -26.00 0.34 -19.77
#